data_AF-A0A940QK45-F1
#
_entry.id   AF-A0A940QK45-F1
#
_cell.length_a   1.000
_cell.length_b   1.000
_cell.length_c   1.000
_cell.angle_alpha   90.00
_cell.angle_beta   90.00
_cell.angle_gamma   90.00
#
_symmetry.space_group_name_H-M   'P 1'
#
loop_
_entity.id
_entity.type
_entity.pdbx_description
1 polymer ?
#
loop_
_entity_poly.entity_id
_entity_poly.type
_entity_poly.pdbx_seq_one_letter_code
_entity_poly.pdbx_strand_id
1 'polypeptide(L)'
;MNEELKRLYIDRMVENLTVLRAKLGVTQSELAEIAGISRQTILSVEKKQRGMTWNMFLALLYIFTANEKTVPLVDLFEIRTDELVEAMQGKKK
;
A
#
# COMPACT_ATOMS: atom_id res chain seq x y z
N MET A 1 -0.28 14.24 9.78
CA MET A 1 0.49 14.07 8.54
C MET A 1 -0.09 14.97 7.46
N ASN A 2 0.74 15.74 6.76
CA ASN A 2 0.28 16.64 5.69
C ASN A 2 -0.05 15.82 4.41
N GLU A 3 -0.69 16.47 3.42
CA GLU A 3 -1.11 15.82 2.18
C GLU A 3 0.06 15.45 1.26
N GLU A 4 1.21 16.12 1.38
CA GLU A 4 2.42 15.83 0.61
C GLU A 4 3.03 14.48 1.03
N LEU A 5 3.18 14.25 2.33
CA LEU A 5 3.68 12.98 2.87
C LEU A 5 2.75 11.82 2.53
N LYS A 6 1.43 12.00 2.65
CA LYS A 6 0.47 10.95 2.24
C LYS A 6 0.64 10.58 0.77
N ARG A 7 0.83 11.57 -0.09
CA ARG A 7 1.05 11.37 -1.52
C ARG A 7 2.35 10.63 -1.79
N LEU A 8 3.44 10.98 -1.11
CA LEU A 8 4.72 10.27 -1.20
C LEU A 8 4.57 8.77 -0.91
N TYR A 9 3.91 8.40 0.20
CA TYR A 9 3.70 6.99 0.55
C TYR A 9 2.77 6.28 -0.42
N ILE A 10 1.73 6.96 -0.90
CA ILE A 10 0.84 6.45 -1.95
C ILE A 10 1.63 6.17 -3.23
N ASP A 11 2.46 7.11 -3.68
CA ASP A 11 3.20 6.97 -4.93
C ASP A 11 4.17 5.79 -4.85
N ARG A 12 4.90 5.64 -3.73
CA ARG A 12 5.75 4.47 -3.47
C ARG A 12 4.97 3.15 -3.52
N MET A 13 3.76 3.11 -2.96
CA MET A 13 2.89 1.93 -3.03
C MET A 13 2.43 1.66 -4.47
N VAL A 14 1.97 2.69 -5.19
CA VAL A 14 1.49 2.56 -6.59
C VAL A 14 2.59 2.05 -7.50
N GLU A 15 3.81 2.56 -7.36
CA GLU A 15 4.97 2.15 -8.15
C GLU A 15 5.35 0.69 -7.96
N ASN A 16 5.13 0.15 -6.77
CA ASN A 16 5.59 -1.19 -6.38
C ASN A 16 4.44 -2.20 -6.20
N LEU A 17 3.19 -1.80 -6.45
CA LEU A 17 2.00 -2.62 -6.18
C LEU A 17 2.04 -3.97 -6.89
N THR A 18 2.45 -3.99 -8.16
CA THR A 18 2.56 -5.23 -8.94
C THR A 18 3.63 -6.16 -8.41
N VAL A 19 4.77 -5.62 -7.96
CA VAL A 19 5.87 -6.40 -7.38
C VAL A 19 5.43 -7.00 -6.05
N LEU A 20 4.81 -6.19 -5.18
CA LEU A 20 4.29 -6.63 -3.88
C LEU A 20 3.21 -7.70 -4.05
N ARG A 21 2.28 -7.50 -5.00
CA ARG A 21 1.23 -8.48 -5.31
C ARG A 21 1.82 -9.80 -5.83
N ALA A 22 2.79 -9.73 -6.73
CA ALA A 22 3.47 -10.92 -7.24
C ALA A 22 4.24 -11.65 -6.13
N LYS A 23 4.88 -10.92 -5.21
CA LYS A 23 5.57 -11.48 -4.05
C LYS A 23 4.61 -12.15 -3.05
N LEU A 24 3.43 -11.57 -2.87
CA LEU A 24 2.34 -12.14 -2.08
C LEU A 24 1.77 -13.42 -2.73
N GLY A 25 1.88 -13.53 -4.06
CA GLY A 25 1.47 -14.71 -4.83
C GLY A 25 -0.02 -14.71 -5.21
N VAL A 26 -0.64 -13.53 -5.31
CA VAL A 26 -2.08 -13.38 -5.59
C VAL A 26 -2.35 -12.67 -6.91
N THR A 27 -3.52 -12.93 -7.49
CA THR A 27 -4.05 -12.23 -8.65
C THR A 27 -4.58 -10.84 -8.28
N GLN A 28 -4.86 -10.00 -9.28
CA GLN A 28 -5.52 -8.71 -9.07
C GLN A 28 -6.91 -8.88 -8.43
N SER A 29 -7.62 -9.95 -8.78
CA SER A 29 -8.96 -10.23 -8.25
C SER A 29 -8.91 -10.57 -6.77
N GLU A 30 -8.00 -11.48 -6.39
CA GLU A 30 -7.83 -11.89 -4.99
C GLU A 30 -7.34 -10.74 -4.11
N LEU A 31 -6.38 -9.93 -4.60
CA LEU A 31 -5.95 -8.75 -3.84
C LEU A 31 -7.11 -7.76 -3.64
N ALA A 32 -7.95 -7.57 -4.67
CA ALA A 32 -9.10 -6.68 -4.58
C ALA A 32 -10.15 -7.20 -3.60
N GLU A 33 -10.40 -8.51 -3.57
CA GLU A 33 -11.29 -9.17 -2.62
C GLU A 33 -10.80 -8.99 -1.18
N ILE A 34 -9.52 -9.27 -0.91
CA ILE A 34 -8.90 -9.08 0.42
C ILE A 34 -8.99 -7.62 0.87
N ALA A 35 -8.75 -6.67 -0.05
CA ALA A 35 -8.79 -5.24 0.23
C ALA A 35 -10.22 -4.65 0.24
N GLY A 36 -11.26 -5.43 -0.06
CA GLY A 36 -12.65 -4.97 -0.09
C GLY A 36 -12.94 -3.93 -1.18
N ILE A 37 -12.28 -4.03 -2.34
CA ILE A 37 -12.43 -3.11 -3.47
C ILE A 37 -12.67 -3.87 -4.78
N SER A 38 -13.02 -3.14 -5.85
CA SER A 38 -13.19 -3.77 -7.16
C SER A 38 -11.85 -4.19 -7.77
N ARG A 39 -11.85 -5.31 -8.51
CA ARG A 39 -10.69 -5.73 -9.33
C ARG A 39 -10.24 -4.63 -10.29
N GLN A 40 -11.19 -3.89 -10.87
CA GLN A 40 -10.95 -2.77 -11.78
C GLN A 40 -10.17 -1.65 -11.09
N THR A 41 -10.40 -1.43 -9.79
CA THR A 41 -9.62 -0.48 -8.99
C THR A 41 -8.16 -0.90 -8.96
N ILE A 42 -7.84 -2.14 -8.55
CA ILE A 42 -6.46 -2.65 -8.53
C ILE A 42 -5.82 -2.55 -9.92
N LEU A 43 -6.52 -3.00 -10.97
CA LEU A 43 -6.02 -2.92 -12.35
C LEU A 43 -5.69 -1.47 -12.76
N SER A 44 -6.57 -0.52 -12.45
CA SER A 44 -6.38 0.89 -12.81
C SER A 44 -5.24 1.54 -12.04
N VAL A 45 -5.02 1.13 -10.78
CA VAL A 45 -3.92 1.60 -9.94
C VAL A 45 -2.58 1.04 -10.44
N GLU A 46 -2.49 -0.26 -10.73
CA GLU A 46 -1.28 -0.87 -11.30
C GLU A 46 -0.91 -0.25 -12.66
N LYS A 47 -1.91 0.16 -13.44
CA LYS A 47 -1.71 0.90 -14.71
C LYS A 47 -1.44 2.39 -14.52
N LYS A 48 -1.43 2.90 -13.29
CA LYS A 48 -1.30 4.34 -12.95
C LYS A 48 -2.35 5.24 -13.61
N GLN A 49 -3.52 4.67 -13.93
CA GLN A 49 -4.65 5.37 -14.56
C GLN A 49 -5.57 6.04 -13.54
N ARG A 50 -5.57 5.54 -12.30
CA ARG A 50 -6.38 6.08 -11.19
C ARG A 50 -5.52 6.26 -9.96
N GLY A 51 -5.72 7.37 -9.26
CA GLY A 51 -5.10 7.62 -7.96
C GLY A 51 -5.60 6.65 -6.88
N MET A 52 -4.73 6.33 -5.93
CA MET A 52 -5.06 5.56 -4.74
C MET A 52 -5.51 6.52 -3.62
N THR A 53 -6.57 6.15 -2.89
CA THR A 53 -6.98 6.91 -1.70
C THR A 53 -6.14 6.52 -0.50
N TRP A 54 -6.07 7.38 0.51
CA TRP A 54 -5.36 7.06 1.75
C TRP A 54 -5.89 5.80 2.45
N ASN A 55 -7.20 5.59 2.46
CA ASN A 55 -7.79 4.38 3.07
C ASN A 55 -7.40 3.11 2.30
N MET A 56 -7.31 3.18 0.97
CA MET A 56 -6.83 2.06 0.16
C MET A 56 -5.35 1.79 0.43
N PHE A 57 -4.53 2.84 0.55
CA PHE A 57 -3.13 2.71 0.95
C PHE A 57 -3.00 1.99 2.30
N LEU A 58 -3.76 2.40 3.31
CA LEU A 58 -3.74 1.78 4.64
C LEU A 58 -4.13 0.30 4.60
N ALA A 59 -5.19 -0.05 3.87
CA ALA A 59 -5.62 -1.43 3.71
C ALA A 59 -4.53 -2.29 3.06
N LEU A 60 -3.94 -1.80 1.96
CA LEU A 60 -2.87 -2.51 1.26
C LEU A 60 -1.60 -2.60 2.10
N LEU A 61 -1.24 -1.53 2.83
CA LEU A 61 -0.11 -1.53 3.76
C LEU A 61 -0.29 -2.61 4.83
N TYR A 62 -1.47 -2.73 5.42
CA TYR A 62 -1.76 -3.79 6.38
C TYR A 62 -1.65 -5.18 5.75
N ILE A 63 -2.26 -5.40 4.58
CA ILE A 63 -2.21 -6.69 3.86
C ILE A 63 -0.76 -7.11 3.60
N PHE A 64 0.08 -6.21 3.10
CA PHE A 64 1.47 -6.53 2.79
C PHE A 64 2.37 -6.61 4.03
N THR A 65 2.04 -5.95 5.13
CA THR A 65 2.80 -6.08 6.38
C THR A 65 2.36 -7.27 7.22
N ALA A 66 1.16 -7.81 6.99
CA ALA A 66 0.67 -9.06 7.57
C ALA A 66 1.28 -10.32 6.93
N ASN A 67 2.06 -10.18 5.85
CA ASN A 67 2.76 -11.28 5.19
C ASN A 67 4.28 -11.09 5.27
N GLU A 68 4.95 -12.04 5.92
CA GLU A 68 6.41 -11.99 6.15
C GLU A 68 7.24 -11.92 4.85
N LYS A 69 6.71 -12.43 3.73
CA LYS A 69 7.43 -12.41 2.44
C LYS A 69 7.43 -11.03 1.79
N THR A 70 6.42 -10.20 2.07
CA THR A 70 6.30 -8.85 1.50
C THR A 70 6.88 -7.76 2.39
N VAL A 71 6.97 -7.99 3.71
CA VAL A 71 7.56 -7.04 4.67
C VAL A 71 8.93 -6.49 4.21
N PRO A 72 9.92 -7.30 3.80
CA PRO A 72 11.21 -6.77 3.37
C PRO A 72 11.12 -5.84 2.15
N LEU A 73 10.16 -6.06 1.25
CA LEU A 73 9.95 -5.20 0.09
C LEU A 73 9.23 -3.91 0.46
N VAL A 74 8.25 -3.97 1.37
CA VAL A 74 7.57 -2.78 1.89
C VAL A 74 8.58 -1.82 2.52
N ASP A 75 9.52 -2.34 3.29
CA ASP A 75 10.57 -1.54 3.93
C ASP A 75 11.62 -1.06 2.92
N LEU A 76 12.06 -1.93 1.99
CA LEU A 76 13.01 -1.58 0.92
C LEU A 76 12.50 -0.46 0.01
N PHE A 77 11.21 -0.46 -0.31
CA PHE A 77 10.58 0.57 -1.14
C PHE A 77 10.17 1.81 -0.34
N GLU A 78 10.53 1.88 0.94
CA GLU A 78 10.20 2.98 1.85
C GLU A 78 8.69 3.28 1.91
N ILE A 79 7.85 2.26 1.67
CA ILE A 79 6.40 2.34 1.76
C ILE A 79 6.00 2.42 3.24
N ARG A 80 6.78 1.77 4.11
CA ARG A 80 6.73 1.92 5.56
C ARG A 80 8.05 2.49 6.06
N THR A 81 7.96 3.57 6.82
CA THR A 81 9.09 4.25 7.46
C THR A 81 8.79 4.46 8.94
N ASP A 82 9.81 4.72 9.74
CA ASP A 82 9.63 5.09 11.15
C ASP A 82 8.76 6.34 11.29
N GLU A 83 8.96 7.35 10.42
CA GLU A 83 8.12 8.56 10.38
C GLU A 83 6.64 8.21 10.15
N LEU A 84 6.34 7.29 9.22
CA LEU A 84 4.97 6.85 8.97
C LEU A 84 4.39 6.16 10.20
N VAL A 85 5.15 5.28 10.84
CA VAL A 85 4.72 4.52 12.02
C VAL A 85 4.44 5.46 13.19
N GLU A 86 5.34 6.39 13.47
CA GLU A 86 5.16 7.43 14.51
C GLU A 86 3.91 8.27 14.23
N ALA A 87 3.68 8.66 12.96
CA ALA A 87 2.50 9.41 12.58
C ALA A 87 1.19 8.63 12.80
N MET A 88 1.21 7.30 12.67
CA MET A 88 0.04 6.42 12.88
C MET A 88 -0.27 6.16 14.35
N GLN A 89 0.75 6.20 15.23
CA GLN A 89 0.57 5.97 16.66
C GLN A 89 -0.17 7.12 17.36
N GLY A 90 -0.39 8.23 16.66
CA GLY A 90 -0.94 9.45 17.22
C GLY A 90 0.10 10.15 18.11
N LYS A 91 -0.01 11.46 18.26
CA LYS A 91 0.82 12.18 19.22
C LYS A 91 0.46 11.69 20.62
N LYS A 92 1.40 11.05 21.33
CA LYS A 92 1.30 10.94 22.78
C LYS A 92 1.15 12.36 23.31
N LYS A 93 0.05 12.62 24.01
CA LYS A 93 -0.19 13.91 24.68
C LYS A 93 0.91 14.19 25.69
#